data_AF-A0A7X5UPL8-F1
#
_entry.id   AF-A0A7X5UPL8-F1
#
_cell.length_a   1.000
_cell.length_b   1.000
_cell.length_c   1.000
_cell.angle_alpha   90.00
_cell.angle_beta   90.00
_cell.angle_gamma   90.00
#
_symmetry.space_group_name_H-M   'P 1'
#
loop_
_entity.id
_entity.type
_entity.pdbx_description
1 polymer ?
#
loop_
_entity_poly.entity_id
_entity_poly.type
_entity_poly.pdbx_seq_one_letter_code
_entity_poly.pdbx_strand_id
1 'polypeptide(L)'
;MSGDAAPDPGSMPGEKSDRQLARKWLRQQVSARPAVHGRIEDLHRKARTAAVTARAARKRRSRQDRLRATPVTDLSRKSADANPMYLTRVGVLTAEHILELGAGKLRARAGIDANMATKWVSAAESVKAPRDGDGLPATHPRDWAEEDVNLVRALLVLDSVETLRYAPHTQGLSYASDRAKALLRATGWPRWKLNPAAREGTMRSIAELAEWVASGQAEAHLPQVDSHLARHLGAVEQLGAPEQVARLWEYKREDLLALLDKEVP
;
A
#
# COMPACT_ATOMS: atom_id res chain seq x y z
N MET A 1 -50.11 -13.77 -16.85
CA MET A 1 -48.69 -13.60 -16.56
C MET A 1 -48.40 -12.11 -16.58
N SER A 2 -48.44 -11.48 -15.41
CA SER A 2 -48.16 -10.04 -15.27
C SER A 2 -46.66 -9.87 -15.14
N GLY A 3 -46.04 -9.25 -16.15
CA GLY A 3 -44.64 -8.89 -16.12
C GLY A 3 -44.42 -7.75 -15.15
N ASP A 4 -43.66 -8.04 -14.08
CA ASP A 4 -42.99 -7.01 -13.29
C ASP A 4 -41.97 -6.33 -14.20
N ALA A 5 -42.39 -5.22 -14.82
CA ALA A 5 -41.48 -4.31 -15.48
C ALA A 5 -40.51 -3.79 -14.40
N ALA A 6 -39.22 -4.07 -14.57
CA ALA A 6 -38.18 -3.43 -13.78
C ALA A 6 -38.38 -1.91 -13.88
N PRO A 7 -38.44 -1.18 -12.75
CA PRO A 7 -38.73 0.25 -12.79
C PRO A 7 -37.61 0.98 -13.52
N ASP A 8 -38.03 1.88 -14.40
CA ASP A 8 -37.21 2.70 -15.26
C ASP A 8 -36.13 3.44 -14.45
N PRO A 9 -34.83 3.29 -14.77
CA PRO A 9 -33.74 3.99 -14.06
C PRO A 9 -33.85 5.53 -14.11
N GLY A 10 -34.69 6.09 -14.98
CA GLY A 10 -34.92 7.53 -15.12
C GLY A 10 -36.06 8.14 -14.28
N SER A 11 -36.83 7.35 -13.51
CA SER A 11 -37.97 7.89 -12.76
C SER A 11 -37.52 8.58 -11.46
N MET A 12 -37.27 9.88 -11.57
CA MET A 12 -36.90 10.79 -10.48
C MET A 12 -37.96 10.81 -9.35
N PRO A 13 -37.57 10.72 -8.08
CA PRO A 13 -38.49 11.00 -6.99
C PRO A 13 -38.76 12.51 -6.90
N GLY A 14 -39.99 12.96 -7.21
CA GLY A 14 -40.43 14.34 -7.00
C GLY A 14 -40.59 14.72 -5.52
N GLU A 15 -40.85 15.99 -5.21
CA GLU A 15 -40.97 16.50 -3.82
C GLU A 15 -42.01 15.78 -2.96
N LYS A 16 -43.01 15.12 -3.58
CA LYS A 16 -44.05 14.33 -2.93
C LYS A 16 -43.77 12.83 -2.89
N SER A 17 -42.60 12.37 -3.35
CA SER A 17 -42.30 10.94 -3.45
C SER A 17 -42.23 10.24 -2.10
N ASP A 18 -42.75 9.01 -2.08
CA ASP A 18 -42.68 8.16 -0.90
C ASP A 18 -41.22 7.86 -0.54
N ARG A 19 -40.97 7.76 0.76
CA ARG A 19 -39.66 7.47 1.35
C ARG A 19 -39.04 6.22 0.75
N GLN A 20 -39.84 5.20 0.44
CA GLN A 20 -39.34 3.96 -0.14
C GLN A 20 -38.74 4.20 -1.53
N LEU A 21 -39.39 5.03 -2.36
CA LEU A 21 -38.91 5.42 -3.68
C LEU A 21 -37.62 6.24 -3.57
N ALA A 22 -37.60 7.24 -2.69
CA ALA A 22 -36.40 8.03 -2.42
C ALA A 22 -35.21 7.15 -1.99
N ARG A 23 -35.44 6.21 -1.06
CA ARG A 23 -34.40 5.27 -0.62
C ARG A 23 -33.97 4.29 -1.70
N LYS A 24 -34.88 3.85 -2.57
CA LYS A 24 -34.57 2.98 -3.70
C LYS A 24 -33.67 3.70 -4.69
N TRP A 25 -34.03 4.91 -5.09
CA TRP A 25 -33.23 5.75 -5.98
C TRP A 25 -31.86 6.07 -5.38
N LEU A 26 -31.79 6.48 -4.10
CA LEU A 26 -30.51 6.76 -3.45
C LEU A 26 -29.61 5.51 -3.38
N ARG A 27 -30.17 4.32 -3.16
CA ARG A 27 -29.40 3.06 -3.22
C ARG A 27 -28.86 2.80 -4.63
N GLN A 28 -29.64 3.10 -5.67
CA GLN A 28 -29.17 2.99 -7.06
C GLN A 28 -27.98 3.93 -7.31
N GLN A 29 -28.03 5.18 -6.82
CA GLN A 29 -26.90 6.11 -6.94
C GLN A 29 -25.65 5.66 -6.17
N VAL A 30 -25.83 4.98 -5.03
CA VAL A 30 -24.70 4.35 -4.31
C VAL A 30 -24.10 3.20 -5.10
N SER A 31 -24.91 2.37 -5.76
CA SER A 31 -24.43 1.27 -6.60
C SER A 31 -23.88 1.74 -7.95
N ALA A 32 -24.32 2.87 -8.47
CA ALA A 32 -23.86 3.47 -9.72
C ALA A 32 -22.49 4.16 -9.59
N ARG A 33 -21.68 3.78 -8.59
CA ARG A 33 -20.33 4.32 -8.40
C ARG A 33 -19.50 4.04 -9.66
N PRO A 34 -18.84 5.05 -10.25
CA PRO A 34 -18.03 4.83 -11.44
C PRO A 34 -16.99 3.72 -11.27
N ALA A 35 -16.88 2.83 -12.26
CA ALA A 35 -15.94 1.70 -12.25
C ALA A 35 -14.48 2.14 -12.05
N VAL A 36 -14.14 3.38 -12.42
CA VAL A 36 -12.82 3.98 -12.19
C VAL A 36 -12.42 4.03 -10.72
N HIS A 37 -13.37 4.22 -9.79
CA HIS A 37 -13.06 4.15 -8.36
C HIS A 37 -12.63 2.74 -7.91
N GLY A 38 -13.32 1.71 -8.41
CA GLY A 38 -12.94 0.33 -8.13
C GLY A 38 -11.54 0.02 -8.66
N ARG A 39 -11.19 0.54 -9.84
CA ARG A 39 -9.83 0.45 -10.40
C ARG A 39 -8.79 1.16 -9.54
N ILE A 40 -9.05 2.40 -9.10
CA ILE A 40 -8.16 3.15 -8.20
C ILE A 40 -7.93 2.38 -6.88
N GLU A 41 -8.99 1.85 -6.27
CA GLU A 41 -8.90 1.07 -5.03
C GLU A 41 -8.13 -0.26 -5.20
N ASP A 42 -8.34 -0.95 -6.33
CA ASP A 42 -7.60 -2.18 -6.66
C ASP A 42 -6.11 -1.90 -6.90
N LEU A 43 -5.79 -0.83 -7.63
CA LEU A 43 -4.42 -0.38 -7.85
C LEU A 43 -3.73 -0.01 -6.54
N HIS A 44 -4.41 0.74 -5.67
CA HIS A 44 -3.90 1.05 -4.33
C HIS A 44 -3.53 -0.23 -3.57
N ARG A 45 -4.44 -1.21 -3.55
CA ARG A 45 -4.25 -2.48 -2.84
C ARG A 45 -3.08 -3.26 -3.42
N LYS A 46 -3.02 -3.43 -4.74
CA LYS A 46 -1.94 -4.16 -5.43
C LYS A 46 -0.59 -3.51 -5.19
N ALA A 47 -0.50 -2.19 -5.34
CA ALA A 47 0.73 -1.45 -5.11
C ALA A 47 1.18 -1.54 -3.65
N ARG A 48 0.25 -1.42 -2.69
CA ARG A 48 0.55 -1.62 -1.27
C ARG A 48 1.09 -3.02 -0.99
N THR A 49 0.44 -4.06 -1.51
CA THR A 49 0.92 -5.45 -1.34
C THR A 49 2.29 -5.67 -1.98
N ALA A 50 2.53 -5.09 -3.16
CA ALA A 50 3.84 -5.15 -3.83
C ALA A 50 4.92 -4.46 -3.00
N ALA A 51 4.65 -3.26 -2.46
CA ALA A 51 5.58 -2.52 -1.62
C ALA A 51 5.91 -3.28 -0.32
N VAL A 52 4.91 -3.86 0.36
CA VAL A 52 5.12 -4.67 1.57
C VAL A 52 6.00 -5.88 1.26
N THR A 53 5.71 -6.59 0.17
CA THR A 53 6.49 -7.76 -0.26
C THR A 53 7.93 -7.39 -0.58
N ALA A 54 8.14 -6.31 -1.35
CA ALA A 54 9.45 -5.83 -1.72
C ALA A 54 10.25 -5.34 -0.49
N ARG A 55 9.61 -4.59 0.41
CA ARG A 55 10.21 -4.14 1.69
C ARG A 55 10.64 -5.33 2.54
N ALA A 56 9.81 -6.37 2.66
CA ALA A 56 10.16 -7.57 3.41
C ALA A 56 11.32 -8.35 2.78
N ALA A 57 11.32 -8.48 1.45
CA ALA A 57 12.41 -9.11 0.71
C ALA A 57 13.72 -8.33 0.89
N ARG A 58 13.69 -7.00 0.79
CA ARG A 58 14.83 -6.12 1.05
C ARG A 58 15.35 -6.24 2.49
N LYS A 59 14.46 -6.24 3.49
CA LYS A 59 14.81 -6.48 4.91
C LYS A 59 15.51 -7.83 5.11
N ARG A 60 15.11 -8.88 4.38
CA ARG A 60 15.76 -10.20 4.45
C ARG A 60 17.14 -10.18 3.79
N ARG A 61 17.24 -9.59 2.60
CA ARG A 61 18.50 -9.45 1.86
C ARG A 61 19.53 -8.63 2.64
N SER A 62 19.15 -7.46 3.15
CA SER A 62 20.03 -6.63 4.00
C SER A 62 20.61 -7.41 5.18
N ARG A 63 19.77 -8.22 5.85
CA ARG A 63 20.21 -9.11 6.92
C ARG A 63 21.19 -10.18 6.44
N GLN A 64 20.93 -10.78 5.29
CA GLN A 64 21.84 -11.78 4.70
C GLN A 64 23.17 -11.17 4.29
N ASP A 65 23.14 -10.02 3.62
CA ASP A 65 24.34 -9.30 3.18
C ASP A 65 25.19 -8.88 4.38
N ARG A 66 24.56 -8.44 5.49
CA ARG A 66 25.27 -8.19 6.75
C ARG A 66 25.96 -9.43 7.30
N LEU A 67 25.28 -10.58 7.31
CA LEU A 67 25.85 -11.83 7.82
C LEU A 67 27.05 -12.29 6.97
N ARG A 68 26.96 -12.12 5.65
CA ARG A 68 28.04 -12.38 4.68
C ARG A 68 29.23 -11.43 4.86
N ALA A 69 28.94 -10.15 5.05
CA ALA A 69 29.96 -9.11 5.12
C ALA A 69 30.62 -8.99 6.50
N THR A 70 30.08 -9.63 7.55
CA THR A 70 30.65 -9.57 8.91
C THR A 70 31.62 -10.74 9.13
N PRO A 71 32.95 -10.52 9.12
CA PRO A 71 33.92 -11.56 9.40
C PRO A 71 33.93 -11.94 10.88
N VAL A 72 34.38 -13.16 11.19
CA VAL A 72 34.50 -13.65 12.57
C VAL A 72 35.45 -12.82 13.43
N THR A 73 36.42 -12.13 12.81
CA THR A 73 37.34 -11.20 13.48
C THR A 73 36.63 -9.95 14.00
N ASP A 74 35.54 -9.52 13.36
CA ASP A 74 34.76 -8.37 13.81
C ASP A 74 33.77 -8.75 14.92
N LEU A 75 33.31 -10.01 14.91
CA LEU A 75 32.52 -10.59 15.99
C LEU A 75 33.35 -10.75 17.27
N SER A 76 34.63 -11.13 17.18
CA SER A 76 35.49 -11.32 18.36
C SER A 76 35.70 -10.02 19.14
N ARG A 77 35.76 -8.87 18.45
CA ARG A 77 35.87 -7.55 19.11
C ARG A 77 34.68 -7.24 20.02
N LYS A 78 33.53 -7.89 19.79
CA LYS A 78 32.32 -7.77 20.63
C LYS A 78 32.25 -8.83 21.74
N SER A 79 33.07 -9.87 21.67
CA SER A 79 33.14 -10.96 22.65
C SER A 79 34.58 -11.06 23.15
N ALA A 80 34.90 -10.30 24.19
CA ALA A 80 36.27 -10.05 24.67
C ALA A 80 37.12 -11.30 25.00
N ASP A 81 36.54 -12.50 24.99
CA ASP A 81 37.20 -13.75 25.42
C ASP A 81 37.45 -14.77 24.30
N ALA A 82 37.01 -14.53 23.06
CA ALA A 82 37.01 -15.56 22.02
C ALA A 82 38.06 -15.29 20.92
N ASN A 83 39.10 -16.13 20.84
CA ASN A 83 40.10 -16.05 19.78
C ASN A 83 39.49 -16.53 18.44
N PRO A 84 39.35 -15.66 17.41
CA PRO A 84 38.75 -16.03 16.13
C PRO A 84 39.60 -17.04 15.34
N MET A 85 40.87 -17.25 15.69
CA MET A 85 41.77 -18.17 14.97
C MET A 85 41.30 -19.62 14.97
N TYR A 86 40.57 -20.06 15.99
CA TYR A 86 39.99 -21.40 16.03
C TYR A 86 38.95 -21.61 14.92
N LEU A 87 38.23 -20.55 14.55
CA LEU A 87 37.20 -20.57 13.51
C LEU A 87 37.81 -20.42 12.10
N THR A 88 38.74 -19.48 11.94
CA THR A 88 39.34 -19.20 10.62
C THR A 88 40.16 -20.39 10.10
N ARG A 89 40.89 -21.10 10.98
CA ARG A 89 41.67 -22.31 10.62
C ARG A 89 40.83 -23.43 10.04
N VAL A 90 39.53 -23.48 10.34
CA VAL A 90 38.63 -24.56 9.90
C VAL A 90 37.64 -24.10 8.81
N GLY A 91 37.91 -22.93 8.22
CA GLY A 91 37.15 -22.35 7.12
C GLY A 91 35.89 -21.58 7.54
N VAL A 92 35.73 -21.27 8.83
CA VAL A 92 34.61 -20.45 9.32
C VAL A 92 35.06 -18.99 9.32
N LEU A 93 34.58 -18.21 8.34
CA LEU A 93 35.08 -16.88 8.03
C LEU A 93 34.10 -15.76 8.37
N THR A 94 32.80 -16.02 8.31
CA THR A 94 31.74 -15.01 8.44
C THR A 94 30.71 -15.38 9.51
N ALA A 95 29.90 -14.41 9.91
CA ALA A 95 28.74 -14.64 10.78
C ALA A 95 27.74 -15.62 10.16
N GLU A 96 27.57 -15.60 8.83
CA GLU A 96 26.74 -16.56 8.09
C GLU A 96 27.21 -18.00 8.32
N HIS A 97 28.50 -18.30 8.14
CA HIS A 97 29.04 -19.65 8.34
C HIS A 97 28.81 -20.17 9.77
N ILE A 98 28.89 -19.29 10.78
CA ILE A 98 28.61 -19.66 12.18
C ILE A 98 27.16 -20.11 12.33
N LEU A 99 26.21 -19.37 11.77
CA LEU A 99 24.78 -19.68 11.88
C LEU A 99 24.39 -20.94 11.09
N GLU A 100 25.01 -21.17 9.93
CA GLU A 100 24.77 -22.38 9.12
C GLU A 100 25.24 -23.67 9.82
N LEU A 101 26.37 -23.60 10.53
CA LEU A 101 26.88 -24.72 11.31
C LEU A 101 26.08 -24.94 12.60
N GLY A 102 25.70 -23.85 13.27
CA GLY A 102 25.13 -23.88 14.61
C GLY A 102 26.13 -24.37 15.67
N ALA A 103 25.75 -24.27 16.95
CA ALA A 103 26.67 -24.50 18.06
C ALA A 103 27.29 -25.91 18.06
N GLY A 104 26.50 -26.94 17.76
CA GLY A 104 26.96 -28.34 17.78
C GLY A 104 28.05 -28.63 16.73
N LYS A 105 27.83 -28.27 15.46
CA LYS A 105 28.82 -28.51 14.41
C LYS A 105 30.02 -27.57 14.54
N LEU A 106 29.80 -26.33 15.00
CA LEU A 106 30.87 -25.38 15.28
C LEU A 106 31.83 -25.92 16.35
N ARG A 107 31.29 -26.49 17.44
CA ARG A 107 32.04 -27.16 18.50
C ARG A 107 32.91 -28.29 17.94
N ALA A 108 32.31 -29.21 17.20
CA ALA A 108 33.00 -30.37 16.64
C ALA A 108 34.09 -29.98 15.62
N ARG A 109 33.81 -28.98 14.78
CA ARG A 109 34.71 -28.57 13.69
C ARG A 109 35.88 -27.72 14.17
N ALA A 110 35.63 -26.77 15.07
CA ALA A 110 36.66 -25.84 15.56
C ALA A 110 37.38 -26.33 16.83
N GLY A 111 36.95 -27.44 17.43
CA GLY A 111 37.56 -27.98 18.65
C GLY A 111 37.38 -27.08 19.87
N ILE A 112 36.30 -26.29 19.91
CA ILE A 112 35.98 -25.34 20.99
C ILE A 112 35.01 -25.96 21.99
N ASP A 113 34.88 -25.38 23.19
CA ASP A 113 33.90 -25.82 24.17
C ASP A 113 32.46 -25.34 23.84
N ALA A 114 31.48 -25.89 24.56
CA ALA A 114 30.06 -25.59 24.34
C ALA A 114 29.68 -24.14 24.67
N ASN A 115 30.29 -23.54 25.69
CA ASN A 115 30.02 -22.15 26.08
C ASN A 115 30.55 -21.19 25.01
N MET A 116 31.76 -21.45 24.52
CA MET A 116 32.37 -20.68 23.44
C MET A 116 31.58 -20.80 22.13
N ALA A 117 31.14 -22.01 21.77
CA ALA A 117 30.29 -22.20 20.58
C ALA A 117 28.97 -21.43 20.69
N THR A 118 28.35 -21.43 21.88
CA THR A 118 27.12 -20.68 22.15
C THR A 118 27.35 -19.17 22.10
N LYS A 119 28.47 -18.66 22.66
CA LYS A 119 28.86 -17.25 22.56
C LYS A 119 29.01 -16.80 21.11
N TRP A 120 29.65 -17.61 20.26
CA TRP A 120 29.81 -17.32 18.83
C TRP A 120 28.48 -17.27 18.09
N VAL A 121 27.59 -18.24 18.33
CA VAL A 121 26.25 -18.25 17.73
C VAL A 121 25.46 -17.02 18.17
N SER A 122 25.46 -16.70 19.46
CA SER A 122 24.79 -15.50 19.99
C SER A 122 25.35 -14.21 19.38
N ALA A 123 26.67 -14.11 19.23
CA ALA A 123 27.32 -12.98 18.56
C ALA A 123 26.89 -12.86 17.08
N ALA A 124 26.82 -13.97 16.35
CA ALA A 124 26.34 -13.98 14.97
C ALA A 124 24.84 -13.66 14.86
N GLU A 125 24.01 -14.14 15.79
CA GLU A 125 22.58 -13.80 15.87
C GLU A 125 22.38 -12.29 16.11
N SER A 126 23.25 -11.66 16.91
CA SER A 126 23.19 -10.21 17.13
C SER A 126 23.38 -9.40 15.84
N VAL A 127 24.09 -9.94 14.83
CA VAL A 127 24.27 -9.29 13.51
C VAL A 127 22.97 -9.30 12.71
N LYS A 128 22.11 -10.29 12.95
CA LYS A 128 20.80 -10.45 12.29
C LYS A 128 19.74 -9.47 12.82
N ALA A 129 20.00 -8.82 13.96
CA ALA A 129 19.10 -7.83 14.53
C ALA A 129 18.71 -6.78 13.47
N PRO A 130 17.41 -6.39 13.39
CA PRO A 130 16.98 -5.34 12.47
C PRO A 130 17.75 -4.05 12.71
N ARG A 131 18.11 -3.34 11.63
CA ARG A 131 18.69 -2.00 11.69
C ARG A 131 17.83 -1.01 10.93
N ASP A 132 17.95 0.25 11.32
CA ASP A 132 17.41 1.37 10.57
C ASP A 132 17.93 1.30 9.12
N GLY A 133 17.02 1.48 8.17
CA GLY A 133 17.33 1.38 6.74
C GLY A 133 17.25 -0.01 6.11
N ASP A 134 17.05 -1.10 6.87
CA ASP A 134 16.96 -2.46 6.29
C ASP A 134 15.84 -2.63 5.26
N GLY A 135 14.80 -1.81 5.35
CA GLY A 135 13.67 -1.80 4.42
C GLY A 135 13.71 -0.65 3.42
N LEU A 136 14.85 0.03 3.26
CA LEU A 136 15.02 1.12 2.30
C LEU A 136 15.81 0.63 1.08
N PRO A 137 15.59 1.26 -0.09
CA PRO A 137 16.47 1.09 -1.24
C PRO A 137 17.93 1.32 -0.86
N ALA A 138 18.86 0.60 -1.49
CA ALA A 138 20.28 0.89 -1.32
C ALA A 138 20.59 2.36 -1.70
N THR A 139 21.54 2.98 -1.00
CA THR A 139 21.86 4.41 -1.17
C THR A 139 22.30 4.74 -2.60
N HIS A 140 23.04 3.83 -3.25
CA HIS A 140 23.51 4.02 -4.61
C HIS A 140 22.73 3.15 -5.61
N PRO A 141 22.19 3.73 -6.69
CA PRO A 141 21.45 3.01 -7.73
C PRO A 141 22.18 1.81 -8.35
N ARG A 142 23.52 1.84 -8.36
CA ARG A 142 24.36 0.76 -8.89
C ARG A 142 24.28 -0.53 -8.06
N ASP A 143 23.95 -0.40 -6.78
CA ASP A 143 23.82 -1.51 -5.85
C ASP A 143 22.37 -1.99 -5.74
N TRP A 144 21.47 -1.42 -6.56
CA TRP A 144 20.05 -1.75 -6.48
C TRP A 144 19.80 -3.17 -6.95
N ALA A 145 19.05 -3.86 -6.11
CA ALA A 145 18.47 -5.13 -6.41
C ALA A 145 17.12 -5.01 -7.09
N GLU A 146 16.61 -6.15 -7.58
CA GLU A 146 15.23 -6.25 -8.05
C GLU A 146 14.23 -5.83 -6.96
N GLU A 147 14.49 -6.15 -5.69
CA GLU A 147 13.63 -5.74 -4.58
C GLU A 147 13.57 -4.20 -4.40
N ASP A 148 14.69 -3.50 -4.62
CA ASP A 148 14.76 -2.04 -4.51
C ASP A 148 13.94 -1.38 -5.62
N VAL A 149 14.13 -1.85 -6.86
CA VAL A 149 13.39 -1.40 -8.03
C VAL A 149 11.89 -1.63 -7.85
N ASN A 150 11.48 -2.83 -7.41
CA ASN A 150 10.09 -3.18 -7.20
C ASN A 150 9.45 -2.37 -6.06
N LEU A 151 10.20 -2.10 -4.99
CA LEU A 151 9.74 -1.25 -3.90
C LEU A 151 9.45 0.17 -4.40
N VAL A 152 10.40 0.80 -5.10
CA VAL A 152 10.22 2.16 -5.59
C VAL A 152 9.10 2.25 -6.62
N ARG A 153 8.99 1.29 -7.56
CA ARG A 153 7.87 1.25 -8.51
C ARG A 153 6.53 1.19 -7.79
N ALA A 154 6.40 0.32 -6.79
CA ALA A 154 5.18 0.18 -6.02
C ALA A 154 4.81 1.48 -5.28
N LEU A 155 5.81 2.18 -4.71
CA LEU A 155 5.61 3.48 -4.08
C LEU A 155 5.19 4.56 -5.10
N LEU A 156 5.77 4.57 -6.30
CA LEU A 156 5.38 5.51 -7.37
C LEU A 156 3.92 5.29 -7.84
N VAL A 157 3.46 4.03 -7.88
CA VAL A 157 2.04 3.74 -8.14
C VAL A 157 1.16 4.25 -6.99
N LEU A 158 1.55 3.99 -5.73
CA LEU A 158 0.80 4.47 -4.57
C LEU A 158 0.69 5.99 -4.54
N ASP A 159 1.78 6.72 -4.79
CA ASP A 159 1.83 8.18 -4.87
C ASP A 159 0.89 8.73 -5.96
N SER A 160 0.90 8.10 -7.14
CA SER A 160 -0.02 8.46 -8.24
C SER A 160 -1.48 8.20 -7.86
N VAL A 161 -1.76 7.09 -7.18
CA VAL A 161 -3.10 6.73 -6.73
C VAL A 161 -3.61 7.66 -5.63
N GLU A 162 -2.76 8.07 -4.68
CA GLU A 162 -3.12 9.08 -3.68
C GLU A 162 -3.43 10.42 -4.34
N THR A 163 -2.57 10.88 -5.26
CA THR A 163 -2.80 12.11 -6.02
C THR A 163 -4.14 12.08 -6.75
N LEU A 164 -4.44 10.96 -7.42
CA LEU A 164 -5.72 10.75 -8.10
C LEU A 164 -6.90 10.74 -7.14
N ARG A 165 -6.79 10.10 -5.98
CA ARG A 165 -7.86 10.01 -4.99
C ARG A 165 -8.28 11.38 -4.46
N TYR A 166 -7.34 12.30 -4.33
CA TYR A 166 -7.59 13.65 -3.83
C TYR A 166 -7.77 14.70 -4.93
N ALA A 167 -7.65 14.32 -6.20
CA ALA A 167 -7.87 15.23 -7.31
C ALA A 167 -9.35 15.70 -7.37
N PRO A 168 -9.61 16.99 -7.65
CA PRO A 168 -10.98 17.53 -7.73
C PRO A 168 -11.89 16.76 -8.70
N HIS A 169 -11.34 16.33 -9.83
CA HIS A 169 -12.07 15.57 -10.84
C HIS A 169 -12.52 14.19 -10.33
N THR A 170 -11.70 13.50 -9.54
CA THR A 170 -12.05 12.21 -8.92
C THR A 170 -13.06 12.40 -7.78
N GLN A 171 -12.93 13.48 -7.00
CA GLN A 171 -13.93 13.81 -5.98
C GLN A 171 -15.29 14.15 -6.60
N GLY A 172 -15.31 14.84 -7.74
CA GLY A 172 -16.52 15.07 -8.53
C GLY A 172 -17.22 13.77 -8.94
N LEU A 173 -16.45 12.74 -9.30
CA LEU A 173 -16.99 11.42 -9.63
C LEU A 173 -17.61 10.70 -8.42
N SER A 174 -17.10 10.91 -7.20
CA SER A 174 -17.62 10.25 -6.00
C SER A 174 -18.79 10.98 -5.36
N TYR A 175 -18.94 12.28 -5.67
CA TYR A 175 -19.91 13.20 -5.09
C TYR A 175 -21.33 12.61 -5.01
N ALA A 176 -21.88 12.15 -6.13
CA ALA A 176 -23.25 11.63 -6.14
C ALA A 176 -23.43 10.42 -5.21
N SER A 177 -22.48 9.48 -5.25
CA SER A 177 -22.53 8.28 -4.42
C SER A 177 -22.38 8.60 -2.93
N ASP A 178 -21.51 9.54 -2.57
CA ASP A 178 -21.27 9.91 -1.18
C ASP A 178 -22.40 10.78 -0.60
N ARG A 179 -22.92 11.71 -1.40
CA ARG A 179 -24.13 12.47 -1.08
C ARG A 179 -25.33 11.55 -0.93
N ALA A 180 -25.48 10.54 -1.80
CA ALA A 180 -26.55 9.56 -1.70
C ALA A 180 -26.47 8.72 -0.41
N LYS A 181 -25.28 8.28 0.01
CA LYS A 181 -25.08 7.60 1.31
C LYS A 181 -25.50 8.48 2.48
N ALA A 182 -25.12 9.76 2.47
CA ALA A 182 -25.50 10.70 3.52
C ALA A 182 -27.03 10.88 3.59
N LEU A 183 -27.69 11.05 2.44
CA LEU A 183 -29.15 11.17 2.35
C LEU A 183 -29.86 9.86 2.73
N LEU A 184 -29.28 8.68 2.48
CA LEU A 184 -29.81 7.40 2.97
C LEU A 184 -29.85 7.31 4.50
N ARG A 185 -28.88 7.93 5.18
CA ARG A 185 -28.87 8.04 6.65
C ARG A 185 -29.91 9.06 7.12
N ALA A 186 -30.03 10.19 6.42
CA ALA A 186 -31.03 11.22 6.71
C ALA A 186 -32.47 10.72 6.56
N THR A 187 -32.72 9.81 5.61
CA THR A 187 -34.02 9.12 5.41
C THR A 187 -34.29 7.98 6.41
N GLY A 188 -33.58 7.95 7.55
CA GLY A 188 -33.79 7.01 8.65
C GLY A 188 -35.17 7.16 9.32
N TRP A 189 -35.72 6.05 9.85
CA TRP A 189 -37.12 5.97 10.34
C TRP A 189 -37.48 7.01 11.40
N PRO A 190 -36.66 7.23 12.45
CA PRO A 190 -36.98 8.21 13.49
C PRO A 190 -37.00 9.65 12.96
N ARG A 191 -36.01 10.04 12.15
CA ARG A 191 -35.90 11.40 11.61
C ARG A 191 -36.99 11.72 10.59
N TRP A 192 -37.36 10.75 9.76
CA TRP A 192 -38.34 10.93 8.70
C TRP A 192 -39.78 11.08 9.21
N LYS A 193 -40.14 10.36 10.28
CA LYS A 193 -41.51 10.40 10.84
C LYS A 193 -41.73 11.53 11.84
N LEU A 194 -40.70 11.91 12.59
CA LEU A 194 -40.85 12.79 13.76
C LEU A 194 -40.55 14.27 13.47
N ASN A 195 -40.05 14.61 12.28
CA ASN A 195 -39.68 15.99 11.95
C ASN A 195 -40.04 16.34 10.49
N PRO A 196 -41.21 16.98 10.26
CA PRO A 196 -41.65 17.41 8.93
C PRO A 196 -40.68 18.36 8.22
N ALA A 197 -40.07 19.31 8.95
CA ALA A 197 -39.10 20.25 8.38
C ALA A 197 -37.82 19.54 7.93
N ALA A 198 -37.33 18.57 8.70
CA ALA A 198 -36.18 17.76 8.30
C ALA A 198 -36.49 16.86 7.09
N ARG A 199 -37.74 16.38 6.97
CA ARG A 199 -38.19 15.63 5.80
C ARG A 199 -38.19 16.50 4.55
N GLU A 200 -38.75 17.70 4.62
CA GLU A 200 -38.78 18.64 3.50
C GLU A 200 -37.37 19.03 3.05
N GLY A 201 -36.48 19.38 3.99
CA GLY A 201 -35.07 19.67 3.68
C GLY A 201 -34.33 18.48 3.05
N THR A 202 -34.63 17.26 3.51
CA THR A 202 -34.05 16.04 2.91
C THR A 202 -34.56 15.83 1.48
N MET A 203 -35.85 16.05 1.21
CA MET A 203 -36.41 15.93 -0.14
C MET A 203 -35.85 16.99 -1.09
N ARG A 204 -35.66 18.23 -0.62
CA ARG A 204 -34.98 19.28 -1.39
C ARG A 204 -33.55 18.88 -1.73
N SER A 205 -32.79 18.36 -0.75
CA SER A 205 -31.44 17.86 -0.97
C SER A 205 -31.37 16.65 -1.92
N ILE A 206 -32.43 15.83 -1.97
CA ILE A 206 -32.55 14.73 -2.94
C ILE A 206 -32.80 15.31 -4.34
N ALA A 207 -33.69 16.29 -4.48
CA ALA A 207 -33.95 16.97 -5.76
C ALA A 207 -32.69 17.65 -6.30
N GLU A 208 -31.96 18.40 -5.48
CA GLU A 208 -30.67 19.02 -5.83
C GLU A 208 -29.64 18.00 -6.33
N LEU A 209 -29.51 16.87 -5.61
CA LEU A 209 -28.61 15.80 -6.04
C LEU A 209 -29.05 15.22 -7.39
N ALA A 210 -30.34 15.11 -7.60
CA ALA A 210 -30.89 14.49 -8.78
C ALA A 210 -30.79 15.41 -10.02
N GLU A 211 -30.95 16.73 -9.86
CA GLU A 211 -30.59 17.73 -10.86
C GLU A 211 -29.10 17.69 -11.19
N TRP A 212 -28.25 17.57 -10.17
CA TRP A 212 -26.81 17.45 -10.37
C TRP A 212 -26.44 16.19 -11.18
N VAL A 213 -27.03 15.04 -10.86
CA VAL A 213 -26.84 13.80 -11.65
C VAL A 213 -27.34 13.98 -13.09
N ALA A 214 -28.52 14.58 -13.28
CA ALA A 214 -29.08 14.83 -14.60
C ALA A 214 -28.25 15.82 -15.44
N SER A 215 -27.50 16.73 -14.81
CA SER A 215 -26.62 17.67 -15.49
C SER A 215 -25.43 17.02 -16.21
N GLY A 216 -25.15 15.74 -15.96
CA GLY A 216 -24.04 15.00 -16.58
C GLY A 216 -22.64 15.46 -16.12
N GLN A 217 -22.57 16.39 -15.15
CA GLN A 217 -21.29 16.90 -14.62
C GLN A 217 -20.40 15.80 -14.03
N ALA A 218 -21.01 14.72 -13.50
CA ALA A 218 -20.26 13.56 -13.04
C ALA A 218 -19.45 12.92 -14.17
N GLU A 219 -20.07 12.66 -15.32
CA GLU A 219 -19.47 11.89 -16.40
C GLU A 219 -18.45 12.70 -17.21
N ALA A 220 -18.56 14.04 -17.21
CA ALA A 220 -17.63 14.94 -17.88
C ALA A 220 -16.17 14.79 -17.40
N HIS A 221 -15.97 14.38 -16.16
CA HIS A 221 -14.63 14.19 -15.57
C HIS A 221 -14.04 12.79 -15.80
N LEU A 222 -14.84 11.81 -16.25
CA LEU A 222 -14.38 10.43 -16.46
C LEU A 222 -13.19 10.34 -17.43
N PRO A 223 -13.21 10.97 -18.63
CA PRO A 223 -12.11 10.84 -19.57
C PRO A 223 -10.78 11.40 -19.04
N GLN A 224 -10.84 12.44 -18.21
CA GLN A 224 -9.66 13.06 -17.61
C GLN A 224 -9.02 12.14 -16.57
N VAL A 225 -9.83 11.54 -15.70
CA VAL A 225 -9.36 10.59 -14.67
C VAL A 225 -8.84 9.31 -15.33
N ASP A 226 -9.53 8.79 -16.35
CA ASP A 226 -9.08 7.62 -17.11
C ASP A 226 -7.78 7.87 -17.89
N SER A 227 -7.66 9.03 -18.55
CA SER A 227 -6.42 9.44 -19.23
C SER A 227 -5.27 9.60 -18.24
N HIS A 228 -5.52 10.16 -17.06
CA HIS A 228 -4.49 10.31 -16.04
C HIS A 228 -4.04 8.94 -15.50
N LEU A 229 -4.98 8.04 -15.20
CA LEU A 229 -4.68 6.66 -14.83
C LEU A 229 -3.86 5.94 -15.90
N ALA A 230 -4.28 6.00 -17.16
CA ALA A 230 -3.59 5.34 -18.27
C ALA A 230 -2.18 5.88 -18.47
N ARG A 231 -1.99 7.20 -18.42
CA ARG A 231 -0.66 7.81 -18.55
C ARG A 231 0.26 7.45 -17.39
N HIS A 232 -0.23 7.50 -16.16
CA HIS A 232 0.59 7.20 -14.98
C HIS A 232 0.92 5.70 -14.88
N LEU A 233 -0.03 4.81 -15.13
CA LEU A 233 0.24 3.38 -15.15
C LEU A 233 1.18 2.99 -16.29
N GLY A 234 0.95 3.53 -17.49
CA GLY A 234 1.86 3.33 -18.61
C GLY A 234 3.26 3.85 -18.31
N ALA A 235 3.39 5.01 -17.66
CA ALA A 235 4.68 5.54 -17.24
C ALA A 235 5.37 4.62 -16.25
N VAL A 236 4.68 4.10 -15.23
CA VAL A 236 5.29 3.23 -14.21
C VAL A 236 5.61 1.83 -14.74
N GLU A 237 4.76 1.25 -15.59
CA GLU A 237 5.01 -0.04 -16.26
C GLU A 237 6.21 0.03 -17.21
N GLN A 238 6.43 1.17 -17.85
CA GLN A 238 7.57 1.40 -18.75
C GLN A 238 8.89 1.65 -18.02
N LEU A 239 8.88 1.87 -16.70
CA LEU A 239 10.11 2.05 -15.90
C LEU A 239 10.85 0.73 -15.70
N GLY A 240 11.29 0.07 -16.78
CA GLY A 240 12.00 -1.21 -16.78
C GLY A 240 13.43 -1.12 -16.25
N ALA A 241 14.11 -0.01 -16.54
CA ALA A 241 15.53 0.17 -16.24
C ALA A 241 15.76 0.71 -14.81
N PRO A 242 16.66 0.10 -14.01
CA PRO A 242 16.98 0.57 -12.66
C PRO A 242 17.36 2.04 -12.59
N GLU A 243 18.06 2.57 -13.59
CA GLU A 243 18.53 3.96 -13.63
C GLU A 243 17.37 4.95 -13.77
N GLN A 244 16.30 4.58 -14.48
CA GLN A 244 15.12 5.44 -14.61
C GLN A 244 14.33 5.50 -13.30
N VAL A 245 14.20 4.36 -12.63
CA VAL A 245 13.53 4.25 -11.33
C VAL A 245 14.31 5.02 -10.27
N ALA A 246 15.65 4.93 -10.30
CA ALA A 246 16.52 5.66 -9.40
C ALA A 246 16.39 7.19 -9.52
N ARG A 247 16.32 7.73 -10.74
CA ARG A 247 16.10 9.17 -10.94
C ARG A 247 14.78 9.65 -10.34
N LEU A 248 13.71 8.86 -10.47
CA LEU A 248 12.41 9.19 -9.88
C LEU A 248 12.41 9.06 -8.36
N TRP A 249 13.13 8.07 -7.82
CA TRP A 249 13.38 7.96 -6.39
C TRP A 249 14.10 9.18 -5.84
N GLU A 250 15.17 9.63 -6.49
CA GLU A 250 15.91 10.83 -6.06
C GLU A 250 15.04 12.07 -6.13
N TYR A 251 14.25 12.22 -7.20
CA TYR A 251 13.37 13.37 -7.39
C TYR A 251 12.21 13.42 -6.37
N LYS A 252 11.59 12.28 -6.04
CA LYS A 252 10.44 12.18 -5.12
C LYS A 252 10.79 11.61 -3.75
N ARG A 253 12.06 11.67 -3.34
CA ARG A 253 12.57 10.88 -2.20
C ARG A 253 11.76 11.08 -0.92
N GLU A 254 11.49 12.32 -0.57
CA GLU A 254 10.81 12.67 0.68
C GLU A 254 9.35 12.19 0.67
N ASP A 255 8.64 12.42 -0.45
CA ASP A 255 7.26 11.98 -0.62
C ASP A 255 7.13 10.45 -0.54
N LEU A 256 8.02 9.72 -1.23
CA LEU A 256 8.00 8.26 -1.24
C LEU A 256 8.41 7.67 0.12
N LEU A 257 9.28 8.33 0.88
CA LEU A 257 9.61 7.93 2.25
C LEU A 257 8.42 8.14 3.20
N ALA A 258 7.75 9.29 3.12
CA ALA A 258 6.54 9.54 3.90
C ALA A 258 5.44 8.51 3.59
N LEU A 259 5.28 8.17 2.30
CA LEU A 259 4.33 7.16 1.85
C LEU A 259 4.70 5.75 2.34
N LEU A 260 6.00 5.40 2.31
CA LEU A 260 6.49 4.13 2.83
C LEU A 260 6.17 3.98 4.32
N ASP A 261 6.39 5.01 5.12
CA ASP A 261 6.12 4.97 6.55
C ASP A 261 4.63 4.95 6.89
N LYS A 262 3.81 5.63 6.07
CA LYS A 262 2.35 5.70 6.23
C LYS A 262 1.63 4.42 5.81
N GLU A 263 1.96 3.87 4.63
CA GLU A 263 1.14 2.85 3.97
C GLU A 263 1.76 1.43 4.04
N VAL A 264 3.06 1.31 4.31
CA VAL A 264 3.82 0.06 4.16
C VAL A 264 4.54 -0.29 5.47
N PRO A 265 3.93 -0.98 6.44
CA PRO A 265 4.59 -1.34 7.71
C PRO A 265 5.79 -2.31 7.54
#